data_AF-A0A642MDK3-F1
#
_entry.id   AF-A0A642MDK3-F1
#
_cell.length_a   1.000
_cell.length_b   1.000
_cell.length_c   1.000
_cell.angle_alpha   90.00
_cell.angle_beta   90.00
_cell.angle_gamma   90.00
#
_symmetry.space_group_name_H-M   'P 1'
#
loop_
_entity.id
_entity.type
_entity.pdbx_description
1 polymer ?
#
loop_
_entity_poly.entity_id
_entity_poly.type
_entity_poly.pdbx_seq_one_letter_code
_entity_poly.pdbx_strand_id
1 'polypeptide(L)'
;MERFELENSKEFKAAQELEDALNNMSWNSEKFAESVGYYHRTLQQKLFSTMVKVIEMMGKEDYGYDLRNEASHRIARKIVESGVLDETIPII
;
A
#
# COMPACT_ATOMS: atom_id res chain seq x y z
N MET A 1 1.80 -6.48 17.44
CA MET A 1 0.52 -7.09 17.04
C MET A 1 0.82 -8.53 16.74
N GLU A 2 0.16 -9.45 17.42
CA GLU A 2 0.29 -10.87 17.11
C GLU A 2 -0.36 -11.17 15.75
N ARG A 3 0.12 -12.18 15.03
CA ARG A 3 -0.40 -12.55 13.71
C ARG A 3 -1.92 -12.74 13.71
N PHE A 4 -2.44 -13.37 14.76
CA PHE A 4 -3.88 -13.62 14.93
C PHE A 4 -4.70 -12.34 15.10
N GLU A 5 -4.15 -11.31 15.76
CA GLU A 5 -4.83 -10.01 15.90
C GLU A 5 -4.91 -9.29 14.55
N LEU A 6 -3.84 -9.36 13.75
CA LEU A 6 -3.79 -8.78 12.41
C LEU A 6 -4.81 -9.45 11.48
N GLU A 7 -4.80 -10.78 11.41
CA GLU A 7 -5.68 -11.56 10.52
C GLU A 7 -7.18 -11.33 10.82
N ASN A 8 -7.53 -10.96 12.06
CA ASN A 8 -8.92 -10.63 12.44
C ASN A 8 -9.29 -9.14 12.23
N SER A 9 -8.33 -8.28 11.91
CA SER A 9 -8.58 -6.85 11.69
C SER A 9 -9.42 -6.58 10.44
N LYS A 10 -10.13 -5.46 10.41
CA LYS A 10 -10.88 -5.02 9.22
C LYS A 10 -9.93 -4.63 8.07
N GLU A 11 -8.73 -4.14 8.42
CA GLU A 11 -7.69 -3.77 7.48
C GLU A 11 -7.14 -5.00 6.74
N PHE A 12 -6.93 -6.11 7.45
CA PHE A 12 -6.51 -7.36 6.81
C PHE A 12 -7.57 -7.89 5.83
N LYS A 13 -8.85 -7.88 6.23
CA LYS A 13 -9.95 -8.27 5.34
C LYS A 13 -10.03 -7.39 4.09
N ALA A 14 -9.89 -6.07 4.25
CA ALA A 14 -9.85 -5.15 3.12
C ALA A 14 -8.62 -5.38 2.22
N ALA A 15 -7.46 -5.74 2.78
CA ALA A 15 -6.28 -6.10 2.02
C ALA A 15 -6.49 -7.39 1.20
N GLN A 16 -7.19 -8.38 1.76
CA GLN A 16 -7.56 -9.61 1.03
C GLN A 16 -8.53 -9.33 -0.12
N GLU A 17 -9.55 -8.50 0.09
CA GLU A 17 -10.47 -8.08 -0.99
C GLU A 17 -9.73 -7.36 -2.12
N LEU A 18 -8.73 -6.53 -1.78
CA LEU A 18 -7.87 -5.89 -2.77
C LEU A 18 -6.95 -6.89 -3.48
N GLU A 19 -6.36 -7.85 -2.77
CA GLU A 19 -5.54 -8.93 -3.34
C GLU A 19 -6.35 -9.73 -4.38
N ASP A 20 -7.57 -10.13 -4.04
CA ASP A 20 -8.47 -10.84 -4.95
C ASP A 20 -8.80 -10.00 -6.19
N ALA A 21 -9.03 -8.69 -6.02
CA ALA A 21 -9.28 -7.77 -7.12
C ALA A 21 -8.06 -7.60 -8.03
N LEU A 22 -6.84 -7.50 -7.46
CA LEU A 22 -5.58 -7.41 -8.19
C LEU A 22 -5.24 -8.69 -8.96
N ASN A 23 -5.59 -9.86 -8.42
CA ASN A 23 -5.39 -11.15 -9.06
C ASN A 23 -6.36 -11.42 -10.23
N ASN A 24 -7.36 -10.56 -10.43
CA ASN A 24 -8.26 -10.64 -11.57
C ASN A 24 -7.54 -10.25 -12.87
N MET A 25 -7.60 -11.12 -13.89
CA MET A 25 -6.96 -10.94 -15.21
C MET A 25 -7.40 -9.66 -15.96
N SER A 26 -8.48 -9.01 -15.53
CA SER A 26 -8.99 -7.76 -16.10
C SER A 26 -8.66 -6.50 -15.30
N TRP A 27 -7.82 -6.61 -14.26
CA TRP A 27 -7.41 -5.47 -13.44
C TRP A 27 -6.76 -4.38 -14.30
N ASN A 28 -7.17 -3.13 -14.07
CA ASN A 28 -6.62 -1.95 -14.73
C ASN A 28 -6.26 -0.91 -13.67
N SER A 29 -4.95 -0.73 -13.44
CA SER A 29 -4.43 0.19 -12.43
C SER A 29 -4.73 1.65 -12.72
N GLU A 30 -4.81 2.05 -13.99
CA GLU A 30 -5.14 3.43 -14.38
C GLU A 30 -6.59 3.76 -13.99
N LYS A 31 -7.54 2.87 -14.32
CA LYS A 31 -8.94 3.02 -13.92
C LYS A 31 -9.13 3.03 -12.41
N PHE A 32 -8.35 2.21 -11.68
CA PHE A 32 -8.37 2.25 -10.22
C PHE A 32 -7.91 3.62 -9.69
N ALA A 33 -6.80 4.13 -10.19
CA ALA A 33 -6.26 5.43 -9.79
C ALA A 33 -7.22 6.59 -10.13
N GLU A 34 -7.83 6.58 -11.32
CA GLU A 34 -8.87 7.55 -11.70
C GLU A 34 -10.08 7.46 -10.77
N SER A 35 -10.52 6.25 -10.43
CA SER A 35 -11.67 6.02 -9.54
C SER A 35 -11.44 6.59 -8.13
N VAL A 36 -10.22 6.47 -7.60
CA VAL A 36 -9.83 7.08 -6.31
C VAL A 36 -10.01 8.60 -6.34
N GLY A 37 -9.78 9.24 -7.50
CA GLY A 37 -9.99 10.68 -7.70
C GLY A 37 -11.42 11.16 -7.40
N TYR A 38 -12.40 10.26 -7.41
CA TYR A 38 -13.81 10.56 -7.10
C TYR A 38 -14.18 10.37 -5.62
N TYR A 39 -13.30 9.84 -4.77
CA TYR A 39 -13.57 9.71 -3.34
C TYR A 39 -13.69 11.09 -2.66
N HIS A 40 -14.33 11.14 -1.49
CA HIS A 40 -14.24 12.31 -0.62
C HIS A 40 -12.76 12.64 -0.31
N ARG A 41 -12.40 13.93 -0.24
CA ARG A 41 -11.00 14.38 -0.07
C ARG A 41 -10.31 13.75 1.15
N THR A 42 -11.02 13.61 2.27
CA THR A 42 -10.53 12.91 3.46
C THR A 42 -10.16 11.46 3.19
N LEU A 43 -10.95 10.75 2.36
CA LEU A 43 -10.66 9.36 1.98
C LEU A 43 -9.51 9.26 0.98
N GLN A 44 -9.37 10.23 0.07
CA GLN A 44 -8.20 10.31 -0.82
C GLN A 44 -6.91 10.44 0.00
N GLN A 45 -6.89 11.35 0.98
CA GLN A 45 -5.75 11.54 1.87
C GLN A 45 -5.50 10.32 2.76
N LYS A 46 -6.55 9.72 3.32
CA LYS A 46 -6.43 8.49 4.10
C LYS A 46 -5.85 7.34 3.28
N LEU A 47 -6.30 7.15 2.04
CA LEU A 47 -5.75 6.13 1.15
C LEU A 47 -4.29 6.43 0.80
N PHE A 48 -3.94 7.69 0.54
CA PHE A 48 -2.55 8.08 0.29
C PHE A 48 -1.63 7.73 1.47
N SER A 49 -2.03 8.09 2.70
CA SER A 49 -1.30 7.69 3.91
C SER A 49 -1.18 6.17 4.05
N THR A 50 -2.23 5.42 3.71
CA THR A 50 -2.18 3.94 3.68
C THR A 50 -1.17 3.43 2.64
N MET A 51 -1.14 3.99 1.42
CA MET A 51 -0.17 3.63 0.39
C MET A 51 1.27 3.93 0.81
N VAL A 52 1.51 5.03 1.53
CA VAL A 52 2.81 5.33 2.13
C VAL A 52 3.23 4.22 3.10
N LYS A 53 2.33 3.74 3.97
CA LYS A 53 2.61 2.59 4.86
C LYS A 53 2.88 1.29 4.12
N VAL A 54 2.24 1.06 2.98
CA VAL A 54 2.55 -0.07 2.10
C VAL A 54 3.96 0.05 1.53
N ILE A 55 4.36 1.24 1.04
CA ILE A 55 5.71 1.50 0.51
C ILE A 55 6.76 1.30 1.61
N GLU A 56 6.55 1.86 2.81
CA GLU A 56 7.43 1.66 3.97
C GLU A 56 7.61 0.18 4.29
N MET A 57 6.53 -0.61 4.28
CA MET A 57 6.58 -2.05 4.51
C MET A 57 7.37 -2.78 3.41
N MET A 58 7.08 -2.51 2.14
CA MET A 58 7.81 -3.13 1.03
C MET A 58 9.29 -2.71 0.96
N GLY A 59 9.64 -1.55 1.53
CA GLY A 59 11.00 -1.02 1.57
C GLY A 59 11.85 -1.49 2.76
N LYS A 60 11.27 -2.23 3.73
CA LYS A 60 12.03 -2.71 4.90
C LYS A 60 13.15 -3.65 4.50
N GLU A 61 14.25 -3.60 5.23
CA GLU A 61 15.42 -4.46 5.01
C GLU A 61 15.10 -5.96 5.16
N ASP A 62 14.16 -6.29 6.05
CA ASP A 62 13.69 -7.66 6.33
C ASP A 62 12.44 -8.06 5.53
N TYR A 63 12.04 -7.28 4.53
CA TYR A 63 10.91 -7.62 3.67
C TYR A 63 11.21 -8.86 2.82
N GLY A 64 10.42 -9.92 2.98
CA GLY A 64 10.52 -11.12 2.14
C GLY A 64 10.00 -10.86 0.73
N TYR A 65 10.82 -11.10 -0.29
CA TYR A 65 10.44 -11.01 -1.70
C TYR A 65 11.08 -12.13 -2.53
N ASP A 66 10.51 -12.39 -3.72
CA ASP A 66 11.12 -13.22 -4.75
C ASP A 66 11.43 -12.38 -6.01
N LEU A 67 12.00 -13.01 -7.05
CA LEU A 67 12.43 -12.34 -8.29
C LEU A 67 11.30 -11.55 -8.99
N ARG A 68 10.03 -11.93 -8.81
CA ARG A 68 8.88 -11.22 -9.40
C ARG A 68 8.65 -9.88 -8.73
N ASN A 69 9.05 -9.72 -7.47
CA ASN A 69 8.81 -8.53 -6.65
C ASN A 69 10.09 -7.75 -6.29
N GLU A 70 11.26 -8.22 -6.71
CA GLU A 70 12.56 -7.60 -6.44
C GLU A 70 12.61 -6.12 -6.89
N ALA A 71 12.06 -5.82 -8.07
CA ALA A 71 12.01 -4.46 -8.57
C ALA A 71 11.20 -3.53 -7.66
N SER A 72 10.03 -4.01 -7.19
CA SER A 72 9.16 -3.26 -6.29
C SER A 72 9.83 -3.01 -4.94
N HIS A 73 10.43 -4.04 -4.32
CA HIS A 73 11.20 -3.89 -3.07
C HIS A 73 12.31 -2.84 -3.22
N ARG A 74 13.13 -2.96 -4.27
CA ARG A 74 14.25 -2.03 -4.52
C ARG A 74 13.77 -0.59 -4.72
N ILE A 75 12.66 -0.38 -5.43
CA ILE A 75 12.09 0.96 -5.63
C ILE A 75 11.54 1.50 -4.30
N ALA A 76 10.76 0.70 -3.58
CA ALA A 76 10.20 1.09 -2.27
C ALA A 76 11.31 1.48 -1.29
N ARG A 77 12.39 0.70 -1.21
CA ARG A 77 13.56 0.98 -0.38
C ARG A 77 14.20 2.32 -0.73
N LYS A 78 14.40 2.62 -2.03
CA LYS A 78 14.92 3.92 -2.47
C LYS A 78 14.02 5.09 -2.08
N ILE A 79 12.69 4.91 -2.16
CA ILE A 79 11.73 5.93 -1.75
C ILE A 79 11.87 6.21 -0.24
N VAL A 80 11.90 5.16 0.57
CA VAL A 80 12.09 5.26 2.03
C VAL A 80 13.42 5.93 2.37
N GLU A 81 14.53 5.48 1.78
CA GLU A 81 15.88 6.00 2.02
C GLU A 81 16.06 7.46 1.56
N SER A 82 15.24 7.94 0.62
CA SER A 82 15.29 9.32 0.16
C SER A 82 14.72 10.32 1.18
N GLY A 83 13.97 9.85 2.17
CA GLY A 83 13.30 10.71 3.17
C GLY A 83 12.07 11.46 2.65
N VAL A 84 11.65 11.25 1.39
CA VAL A 84 10.47 11.96 0.83
C VAL A 84 9.16 11.61 1.55
N LEU A 85 9.11 10.45 2.22
CA LEU A 85 7.94 10.01 2.97
C LEU A 85 7.90 10.57 4.40
N ASP A 86 8.95 11.25 4.86
CA ASP A 86 9.00 11.88 6.19
C ASP A 86 8.19 13.20 6.23
N GLU A 87 7.75 13.68 5.07
CA GLU A 87 6.83 14.81 4.97
C GLU A 87 5.55 14.53 5.77
N THR A 88 5.15 15.49 6.62
CA THR A 88 3.98 15.31 7.48
C THR A 88 2.71 15.35 6.65
N ILE A 89 2.08 14.20 6.43
CA ILE A 89 0.70 14.14 5.93
C ILE A 89 -0.22 14.47 7.11
N PRO A 90 -1.02 15.55 7.06
CA PRO A 90 -1.94 15.87 8.15
C PRO A 90 -2.85 14.68 8.45
N ILE A 91 -2.94 14.29 9.71
CA ILE A 91 -3.94 13.31 10.14
C ILE A 91 -5.28 14.06 10.15
N ILE A 92 -6.19 13.68 9.26
CA ILE A 92 -7.59 14.17 9.23
C ILE A 92 -8.48 13.18 9.96
#